data_AF-A0A061FIC0-F1
#
_entry.id   AF-A0A061FIC0-F1
#
_cell.length_a   1.000
_cell.length_b   1.000
_cell.length_c   1.000
_cell.angle_alpha   90.00
_cell.angle_beta   90.00
_cell.angle_gamma   90.00
#
_symmetry.space_group_name_H-M   'P 1'
#
loop_
_entity.id
_entity.type
_entity.pdbx_description
1 polymer ?
#
loop_
_entity_poly.entity_id
_entity_poly.type
_entity_poly.pdbx_seq_one_letter_code
_entity_poly.pdbx_strand_id
1 'polypeptide(L)'
;MNNYPFGSNSPKSFNAYPRGDFDLESGTIKRIRRPRNSSFYPIRMIKSFANRLHYYYKLHPLLVFFISLSFGVTILIVLSLYEHHYRMLSNYRKLDDGFNINYPFAKLKNLVMVAGHSVYTSSSCGKVDKEDSWFLESYQKNPGQAATFLAHIKEGIEITARDGEALLLFSGGETRKDAGPRSEAQSYWTVAESKGWFGKEESVKWRSLTEEHARDSFENLLFSVCRFRELTGTYPHNITELMMEVSYQLIPMCQRIILRNKEIIALWK
;
A
#
# COMPACT_ATOMS: atom_id res chain seq x y z
N MET A 1 23.74 69.73 -72.19
CA MET A 1 24.51 69.05 -73.26
C MET A 1 25.18 67.83 -72.65
N ASN A 2 25.06 66.70 -73.35
CA ASN A 2 25.44 65.34 -72.94
C ASN A 2 26.86 65.23 -72.38
N ASN A 3 27.05 64.37 -71.37
CA ASN A 3 28.35 63.75 -71.08
C ASN A 3 28.12 62.30 -70.60
N TYR A 4 28.48 61.35 -71.46
CA TYR A 4 28.71 59.94 -71.09
C TYR A 4 30.05 59.82 -70.36
N PRO A 5 30.16 59.03 -69.29
CA PRO A 5 31.45 58.55 -68.83
C PRO A 5 31.73 57.15 -69.36
N PHE A 6 32.74 57.06 -70.23
CA PHE A 6 33.51 55.85 -70.51
C PHE A 6 34.18 55.35 -69.21
N GLY A 7 34.17 54.04 -69.00
CA GLY A 7 34.74 53.40 -67.83
C GLY A 7 36.26 53.22 -67.85
N SER A 8 36.81 52.86 -66.69
CA SER A 8 38.14 52.24 -66.56
C SER A 8 38.04 51.05 -65.60
N ASN A 9 37.85 49.86 -66.16
CA ASN A 9 38.00 48.59 -65.46
C ASN A 9 39.49 48.21 -65.41
N SER A 10 40.00 47.81 -64.25
CA SER A 10 41.22 47.02 -64.16
C SER A 10 40.96 45.57 -64.64
N PRO A 11 41.92 44.89 -65.28
CA PRO A 11 41.69 43.56 -65.82
C PRO A 11 41.72 42.50 -64.71
N LYS A 12 40.64 41.73 -64.58
CA LYS A 12 40.61 40.50 -63.77
C LYS A 12 41.45 39.41 -64.45
N SER A 13 42.28 38.72 -63.67
CA SER A 13 43.06 37.56 -64.11
C SER A 13 42.18 36.46 -64.70
N PHE A 14 42.52 36.00 -65.90
CA PHE A 14 41.83 34.93 -66.61
C PHE A 14 42.14 33.58 -65.94
N ASN A 15 41.14 32.95 -65.32
CA ASN A 15 41.24 31.56 -64.85
C ASN A 15 40.88 30.64 -66.02
N ALA A 16 41.90 30.07 -66.67
CA ALA A 16 41.72 29.40 -67.96
C ALA A 16 40.88 28.11 -67.92
N TYR A 17 40.76 27.37 -66.80
CA TYR A 17 39.92 26.16 -66.75
C TYR A 17 39.43 25.83 -65.31
N PRO A 18 38.16 25.45 -65.10
CA PRO A 18 37.71 24.91 -63.81
C PRO A 18 38.24 23.47 -63.62
N ARG A 19 38.95 23.20 -62.53
CA ARG A 19 39.30 21.83 -62.11
C ARG A 19 38.03 21.05 -61.74
N GLY A 20 37.59 20.18 -62.62
CA GLY A 20 36.60 19.15 -62.35
C GLY A 20 36.88 17.95 -63.26
N ASP A 21 36.85 16.74 -62.71
CA ASP A 21 37.04 15.52 -63.50
C ASP A 21 35.90 15.41 -64.51
N PHE A 22 36.23 15.56 -65.79
CA PHE A 22 35.31 15.54 -66.91
C PHE A 22 35.19 14.11 -67.44
N ASP A 23 33.99 13.54 -67.36
CA ASP A 23 33.71 12.17 -67.78
C ASP A 23 33.37 12.18 -69.29
N LEU A 24 34.33 11.80 -70.13
CA LEU A 24 34.29 12.00 -71.59
C LEU A 24 33.14 11.26 -72.29
N GLU A 25 32.60 10.20 -71.69
CA GLU A 25 31.57 9.36 -72.29
C GLU A 25 30.14 9.90 -72.06
N SER A 26 29.95 10.79 -71.07
CA SER A 26 28.61 11.30 -70.69
C SER A 26 28.47 12.83 -70.78
N GLY A 27 29.53 13.55 -71.15
CA GLY A 27 29.50 14.98 -71.43
C GLY A 27 29.04 15.89 -70.28
N THR A 28 29.02 15.41 -69.03
CA THR A 28 28.43 16.14 -67.90
C THR A 28 29.41 16.32 -66.74
N ILE A 29 29.53 17.55 -66.21
CA ILE A 29 30.40 17.89 -65.07
C ILE A 29 29.78 17.35 -63.76
N LYS A 30 30.44 16.40 -63.09
CA LYS A 30 30.01 15.88 -61.78
C LYS A 30 30.17 16.95 -60.70
N ARG A 31 29.05 17.47 -60.16
CA ARG A 31 29.05 18.36 -58.99
C ARG A 31 29.45 17.61 -57.73
N ILE A 32 30.46 18.11 -57.02
CA ILE A 32 30.85 17.66 -55.67
C ILE A 32 29.65 17.83 -54.73
N ARG A 33 29.13 16.74 -54.17
CA ARG A 33 28.05 16.75 -53.16
C ARG A 33 28.61 17.26 -51.83
N ARG A 34 28.08 18.39 -51.33
CA ARG A 34 28.30 18.83 -49.94
C ARG A 34 27.70 17.80 -48.96
N PRO A 35 28.31 17.56 -47.78
CA PRO A 35 27.78 16.62 -46.81
C PRO A 35 26.45 17.16 -46.25
N ARG A 36 25.39 16.35 -46.35
CA ARG A 36 24.05 16.63 -45.83
C ARG A 36 24.06 16.28 -44.34
N ASN A 37 23.79 17.26 -43.46
CA ASN A 37 23.62 17.03 -42.03
C ASN A 37 22.67 15.84 -41.80
N SER A 38 23.18 14.76 -41.22
CA SER A 38 22.38 13.59 -40.88
C SER A 38 21.48 13.95 -39.70
N SER A 39 20.20 14.16 -39.96
CA SER A 39 19.18 14.18 -38.91
C SER A 39 19.34 12.94 -38.04
N PHE A 40 19.48 13.12 -36.72
CA PHE A 40 19.62 12.07 -35.71
C PHE A 40 18.69 10.88 -36.01
N TYR A 41 19.25 9.67 -36.07
CA TYR A 41 18.57 8.40 -36.35
C TYR A 41 17.20 8.21 -35.64
N PRO A 42 17.02 8.56 -34.34
CA PRO A 42 15.73 8.42 -33.67
C PRO A 42 14.62 9.30 -34.26
N ILE A 43 14.95 10.51 -34.74
CA ILE A 43 13.96 11.42 -35.35
C ILE A 43 13.44 10.85 -36.67
N ARG A 44 14.32 10.14 -37.41
CA ARG A 44 13.93 9.49 -38.67
C ARG A 44 13.05 8.27 -38.43
N MET A 45 13.29 7.52 -37.35
CA MET A 45 12.43 6.41 -36.92
C MET A 45 11.05 6.90 -36.46
N ILE A 46 10.98 7.98 -35.67
CA ILE A 46 9.71 8.58 -35.24
C ILE A 46 8.90 9.04 -36.45
N LYS A 47 9.52 9.71 -37.42
CA LYS A 47 8.85 10.13 -38.66
C LYS A 47 8.35 8.94 -39.51
N SER A 48 9.15 7.87 -39.62
CA SER A 48 8.75 6.65 -40.32
C SER A 48 7.56 5.96 -39.65
N PHE A 49 7.58 5.89 -38.32
CA PHE A 49 6.49 5.33 -37.53
C PHE A 49 5.22 6.18 -37.62
N ALA A 50 5.35 7.50 -37.51
CA ALA A 50 4.23 8.44 -37.68
C ALA A 50 3.59 8.32 -39.07
N ASN A 51 4.38 8.15 -40.13
CA ASN A 51 3.86 7.95 -41.49
C ASN A 51 3.14 6.61 -41.65
N ARG A 52 3.64 5.53 -41.02
CA ARG A 52 2.97 4.22 -40.99
C ARG A 52 1.66 4.27 -40.20
N LEU A 53 1.66 4.98 -39.07
CA LEU A 53 0.47 5.22 -38.28
C LEU A 53 -0.55 6.01 -39.09
N HIS A 54 -0.14 7.10 -39.74
CA HIS A 54 -1.00 7.91 -40.60
C HIS A 54 -1.63 7.11 -41.74
N TYR A 55 -0.87 6.19 -42.35
CA TYR A 55 -1.38 5.29 -43.38
C TYR A 55 -2.45 4.33 -42.82
N TYR A 56 -2.23 3.75 -41.64
CA TYR A 56 -3.19 2.91 -40.95
C TYR A 56 -4.49 3.65 -40.59
N TYR A 57 -4.38 4.89 -40.09
CA TYR A 57 -5.52 5.75 -39.79
C TYR A 57 -6.36 6.07 -41.05
N LYS A 58 -5.70 6.20 -42.20
CA LYS A 58 -6.37 6.47 -43.48
C LYS A 58 -7.11 5.25 -44.05
N LEU A 59 -6.58 4.03 -43.85
CA LEU A 59 -7.18 2.80 -44.36
C LEU A 59 -8.33 2.27 -43.50
N HIS A 60 -8.25 2.42 -42.17
CA HIS A 60 -9.24 1.87 -41.25
C HIS A 60 -9.74 2.91 -40.23
N PRO A 61 -10.44 3.96 -40.69
CA PRO A 61 -10.91 5.03 -39.82
C PRO A 61 -11.85 4.55 -38.70
N LEU A 62 -12.69 3.54 -38.98
CA LEU A 62 -13.62 2.98 -38.00
C LEU A 62 -12.90 2.17 -36.91
N LEU A 63 -11.89 1.37 -37.26
CA LEU A 63 -11.15 0.56 -36.30
C LEU A 63 -10.36 1.43 -35.32
N VAL A 64 -9.73 2.48 -35.83
CA VAL A 64 -9.06 3.50 -35.00
C VAL A 64 -10.06 4.21 -34.08
N PHE A 65 -11.23 4.56 -34.59
CA PHE A 65 -12.29 5.17 -33.77
C PHE A 65 -12.70 4.27 -32.61
N PHE A 66 -12.92 2.96 -32.84
CA PHE A 66 -13.26 2.02 -31.78
C PHE A 66 -12.14 1.82 -30.75
N ILE A 67 -10.87 1.78 -31.18
CA ILE A 67 -9.72 1.69 -30.26
C ILE A 67 -9.62 2.96 -29.41
N SER A 68 -9.74 4.14 -30.03
CA SER A 68 -9.70 5.42 -29.32
C SER A 68 -10.88 5.56 -28.35
N LEU A 69 -12.07 5.09 -28.74
CA LEU A 69 -13.26 5.08 -27.88
C LEU A 69 -13.06 4.14 -26.70
N SER A 70 -12.55 2.93 -26.93
CA SER A 70 -12.24 1.97 -25.87
C SER A 70 -11.24 2.54 -24.86
N PHE A 71 -10.17 3.19 -25.35
CA PHE A 71 -9.19 3.85 -24.49
C PHE A 71 -9.76 5.05 -23.72
N GLY A 72 -10.63 5.83 -24.35
CA GLY A 72 -11.35 6.92 -23.69
C GLY A 72 -12.27 6.41 -22.58
N VAL A 73 -13.03 5.35 -22.85
CA VAL A 73 -13.92 4.72 -21.86
C VAL A 73 -13.14 4.12 -20.69
N THR A 74 -12.01 3.45 -20.92
CA THR A 74 -11.19 2.92 -19.83
C THR A 74 -10.61 4.02 -18.96
N ILE A 75 -10.13 5.12 -19.54
CA ILE A 75 -9.68 6.30 -18.78
C ILE A 75 -10.83 6.88 -17.94
N LEU A 76 -12.02 7.03 -18.53
CA LEU A 76 -13.19 7.54 -17.81
C LEU A 76 -13.61 6.62 -16.65
N ILE A 77 -13.56 5.30 -16.84
CA ILE A 77 -13.82 4.34 -15.76
C ILE A 77 -12.78 4.48 -14.65
N VAL A 78 -11.49 4.55 -14.98
CA VAL A 78 -10.42 4.71 -13.98
C VAL A 78 -10.56 6.02 -13.23
N LEU A 79 -10.82 7.14 -13.92
CA LEU A 79 -11.04 8.43 -13.30
C LEU A 79 -12.29 8.44 -12.42
N SER A 80 -13.38 7.81 -12.87
CA SER A 80 -14.62 7.66 -12.10
C SER A 80 -14.40 6.83 -10.83
N LEU A 81 -13.69 5.71 -10.92
CA LEU A 81 -13.32 4.89 -9.76
C LEU A 81 -12.42 5.66 -8.79
N TYR A 82 -11.46 6.43 -9.31
CA TYR A 82 -10.58 7.26 -8.50
C TYR A 82 -11.33 8.40 -7.80
N GLU A 83 -12.22 9.09 -8.51
CA GLU A 83 -13.04 10.17 -7.94
C GLU A 83 -14.05 9.62 -6.94
N HIS A 84 -14.68 8.47 -7.22
CA HIS A 84 -15.56 7.78 -6.29
C HIS A 84 -14.81 7.40 -5.01
N HIS A 85 -13.60 6.85 -5.13
CA HIS A 85 -12.76 6.52 -3.99
C HIS A 85 -12.42 7.75 -3.14
N TYR A 86 -12.02 8.85 -3.79
CA TYR A 86 -11.69 10.10 -3.10
C TYR A 86 -12.90 10.76 -2.43
N ARG A 87 -14.07 10.74 -3.08
CA ARG A 87 -15.34 11.25 -2.50
C ARG A 87 -15.80 10.41 -1.32
N MET A 88 -15.72 9.09 -1.40
CA MET A 88 -16.02 8.20 -0.28
C MET A 88 -15.09 8.48 0.91
N LEU A 89 -13.78 8.58 0.69
CA LEU A 89 -12.80 8.94 1.72
C LEU A 89 -13.08 10.31 2.36
N SER A 90 -13.39 11.32 1.54
CA SER A 90 -13.76 12.65 2.03
C SER A 90 -15.04 12.61 2.87
N ASN A 91 -16.01 11.78 2.48
CA ASN A 91 -17.26 11.62 3.22
C ASN A 91 -17.04 10.89 4.55
N TYR A 92 -16.19 9.87 4.61
CA TYR A 92 -15.81 9.21 5.87
C TYR A 92 -15.10 10.17 6.82
N ARG A 93 -14.12 10.96 6.34
CA ARG A 93 -13.48 12.01 7.13
C ARG A 93 -14.48 13.05 7.62
N LYS A 94 -15.41 13.48 6.76
CA LYS A 94 -16.45 14.45 7.10
C LYS A 94 -17.49 13.88 8.07
N LEU A 95 -17.75 12.57 8.04
CA LEU A 95 -18.57 11.88 9.05
C LEU A 95 -17.84 11.84 10.39
N ASP A 96 -16.55 11.48 10.40
CA ASP A 96 -15.70 11.49 11.61
C ASP A 96 -15.67 12.87 12.30
N ASP A 97 -15.56 13.94 11.50
CA ASP A 97 -15.45 15.34 11.96
C ASP A 97 -16.82 15.99 12.25
N GLY A 98 -17.87 15.52 11.56
CA GLY A 98 -19.24 16.05 11.66
C GLY A 98 -20.07 15.41 12.78
N PHE A 99 -19.71 14.20 13.20
CA PHE A 99 -20.19 13.66 14.45
C PHE A 99 -19.28 14.19 15.56
N ASN A 100 -19.85 14.86 16.56
CA ASN A 100 -19.17 15.17 17.82
C ASN A 100 -18.96 13.86 18.62
N ILE A 101 -18.33 12.84 18.02
CA ILE A 101 -18.08 11.53 18.63
C ILE A 101 -17.08 11.75 19.74
N ASN A 102 -17.60 11.73 20.95
CA ASN A 102 -16.76 11.57 22.14
C ASN A 102 -16.26 10.13 22.15
N TYR A 103 -15.08 9.88 21.60
CA TYR A 103 -14.47 8.55 21.62
C TYR A 103 -14.15 8.15 23.07
N PRO A 104 -14.54 6.94 23.50
CA PRO A 104 -14.42 6.53 24.90
C PRO A 104 -12.97 6.53 25.41
N PHE A 105 -11.99 6.39 24.51
CA PHE A 105 -10.56 6.30 24.82
C PHE A 105 -9.70 7.32 24.06
N ALA A 106 -10.24 8.50 23.72
CA ALA A 106 -9.56 9.51 22.89
C ALA A 106 -8.13 9.91 23.33
N LYS A 107 -7.78 9.72 24.61
CA LYS A 107 -6.46 10.05 25.17
C LYS A 107 -5.40 8.97 24.95
N LEU A 108 -5.80 7.74 24.64
CA LEU A 108 -4.87 6.63 24.43
C LEU A 108 -4.27 6.72 23.02
N LYS A 109 -2.96 6.47 22.92
CA LYS A 109 -2.17 6.69 21.71
C LYS A 109 -1.42 5.45 21.23
N ASN A 110 -1.16 4.51 22.13
CA ASN A 110 -0.35 3.32 21.85
C ASN A 110 -1.22 2.06 21.90
N LEU A 111 -0.98 1.12 21.01
CA LEU A 111 -1.66 -0.16 20.97
C LEU A 111 -0.72 -1.25 21.51
N VAL A 112 -1.16 -1.98 22.52
CA VAL A 112 -0.57 -3.26 22.92
C VAL A 112 -1.56 -4.33 22.49
N MET A 113 -1.18 -5.19 21.55
CA MET A 113 -2.03 -6.29 21.10
C MET A 113 -1.45 -7.64 21.49
N VAL A 114 -2.31 -8.50 22.03
CA VAL A 114 -1.99 -9.89 22.37
C VAL A 114 -2.83 -10.78 21.47
N ALA A 115 -2.17 -11.48 20.55
CA ALA A 115 -2.83 -12.39 19.64
C ALA A 115 -3.17 -13.71 20.34
N GLY A 116 -4.46 -14.06 20.28
CA GLY A 116 -4.98 -15.37 20.58
C GLY A 116 -4.49 -16.39 19.57
N HIS A 117 -4.30 -17.62 20.06
CA HIS A 117 -4.04 -18.80 19.23
C HIS A 117 -4.67 -20.08 19.79
N SER A 118 -5.42 -19.97 20.88
CA SER A 118 -6.10 -21.08 21.56
C SER A 118 -7.18 -20.51 22.48
N VAL A 119 -8.21 -21.32 22.73
CA VAL A 119 -9.32 -20.95 23.60
C VAL A 119 -9.12 -21.62 24.96
N TYR A 120 -9.16 -20.84 26.04
CA TYR A 120 -9.26 -21.40 27.38
C TYR A 120 -10.62 -22.06 27.59
N THR A 121 -10.63 -23.39 27.71
CA THR A 121 -11.82 -24.23 27.86
C THR A 121 -11.78 -24.92 29.20
N SER A 122 -11.89 -24.17 30.29
CA SER A 122 -12.11 -24.80 31.59
C SER A 122 -13.55 -25.24 31.71
N SER A 123 -13.81 -26.49 31.36
CA SER A 123 -15.06 -27.19 31.68
C SER A 123 -15.10 -27.65 33.15
N SER A 124 -13.99 -27.57 33.88
CA SER A 124 -13.79 -28.25 35.17
C SER A 124 -13.02 -27.46 36.24
N CYS A 125 -13.02 -26.13 36.21
CA CYS A 125 -12.23 -25.30 37.16
C CYS A 125 -10.74 -25.71 37.20
N GLY A 126 -10.20 -26.20 36.08
CA GLY A 126 -8.81 -26.64 35.95
C GLY A 126 -7.82 -25.47 36.08
N LYS A 127 -6.60 -25.76 36.51
CA LYS A 127 -5.56 -24.74 36.62
C LYS A 127 -5.13 -24.29 35.22
N VAL A 128 -5.14 -22.98 34.95
CA VAL A 128 -4.84 -22.39 33.63
C VAL A 128 -3.46 -22.76 33.05
N ASP A 129 -2.53 -23.20 33.89
CA ASP A 129 -1.18 -23.65 33.54
C ASP A 129 -1.14 -25.05 32.94
N LYS A 130 -2.26 -25.77 32.91
CA LYS A 130 -2.34 -27.10 32.30
C LYS A 130 -2.81 -27.04 30.85
N GLU A 131 -2.15 -27.81 30.00
CA GLU A 131 -2.51 -27.96 28.58
C GLU A 131 -3.94 -28.48 28.38
N ASP A 132 -4.45 -29.30 29.31
CA ASP A 132 -5.82 -29.85 29.28
C ASP A 132 -6.93 -28.80 29.45
N SER A 133 -6.56 -27.60 29.92
CA SER A 133 -7.46 -26.48 30.14
C SER A 133 -7.55 -25.56 28.92
N TRP A 134 -6.80 -25.86 27.86
CA TRP A 134 -6.76 -25.13 26.60
C TRP A 134 -7.23 -26.01 25.44
N PHE A 135 -7.99 -25.43 24.53
CA PHE A 135 -8.33 -26.08 23.28
C PHE A 135 -7.14 -25.99 22.33
N LEU A 136 -6.34 -27.06 22.27
CA LEU A 136 -5.13 -27.16 21.46
C LEU A 136 -5.36 -28.06 20.24
N GLU A 137 -5.02 -27.55 19.06
CA GLU A 137 -4.89 -28.37 17.85
C GLU A 137 -3.76 -29.40 17.99
N SER A 138 -3.79 -30.45 17.17
CA SER A 138 -2.79 -31.54 17.23
C SER A 138 -1.35 -31.05 17.17
N TYR A 139 -1.06 -30.03 16.35
CA TYR A 139 0.27 -29.44 16.22
C TYR A 139 0.65 -28.49 17.38
N GLN A 140 -0.33 -28.06 18.18
CA GLN A 140 -0.13 -27.19 19.35
C GLN A 140 0.08 -27.98 20.65
N LYS A 141 -0.09 -29.31 20.62
CA LYS A 141 0.10 -30.19 21.78
C LYS A 141 1.58 -30.44 22.10
N ASN A 142 2.37 -29.38 22.13
CA ASN A 142 3.75 -29.41 22.61
C ASN A 142 3.77 -29.00 24.09
N PRO A 143 4.58 -29.65 24.94
CA PRO A 143 4.69 -29.26 26.34
C PRO A 143 5.11 -27.79 26.50
N GLY A 144 4.38 -27.02 27.30
CA GLY A 144 4.68 -25.62 27.60
C GLY A 144 3.90 -24.60 26.77
N GLN A 145 3.01 -25.04 25.88
CA GLN A 145 2.22 -24.17 25.02
C GLN A 145 1.26 -23.29 25.84
N ALA A 146 0.57 -23.88 26.83
CA ALA A 146 -0.25 -23.14 27.79
C ALA A 146 0.55 -22.09 28.56
N ALA A 147 1.78 -22.43 28.98
CA ALA A 147 2.65 -21.50 29.69
C ALA A 147 3.03 -20.29 28.82
N THR A 148 3.27 -20.49 27.52
CA THR A 148 3.53 -19.40 26.56
C THR A 148 2.31 -18.47 26.41
N PHE A 149 1.09 -19.01 26.32
CA PHE A 149 -0.12 -18.18 26.27
C PHE A 149 -0.26 -17.33 27.54
N LEU A 150 -0.05 -17.93 28.71
CA LEU A 150 -0.06 -17.22 29.99
C LEU A 150 1.02 -16.12 30.05
N ALA A 151 2.21 -16.41 29.54
CA ALA A 151 3.30 -15.43 29.48
C ALA A 151 2.92 -14.23 28.61
N HIS A 152 2.38 -14.44 27.40
CA HIS A 152 1.93 -13.35 26.53
C HIS A 152 0.81 -12.51 27.16
N ILE A 153 -0.19 -13.16 27.79
CA ILE A 153 -1.27 -12.43 28.47
C ILE A 153 -0.69 -11.54 29.58
N LYS A 154 0.17 -12.10 30.43
CA LYS A 154 0.78 -11.40 31.55
C LYS A 154 1.69 -10.25 31.08
N GLU A 155 2.53 -10.52 30.09
CA GLU A 155 3.45 -9.52 29.53
C GLU A 155 2.68 -8.37 28.87
N GLY A 156 1.60 -8.64 28.14
CA GLY A 156 0.76 -7.60 27.54
C GLY A 156 0.16 -6.66 28.57
N ILE A 157 -0.30 -7.21 29.68
CA ILE A 157 -0.79 -6.42 30.82
C ILE A 157 0.35 -5.62 31.46
N GLU A 158 1.52 -6.20 31.66
CA GLU A 158 2.67 -5.51 32.27
C GLU A 158 3.26 -4.40 31.38
N ILE A 159 3.30 -4.59 30.06
CA ILE A 159 3.66 -3.54 29.10
C ILE A 159 2.65 -2.41 29.18
N THR A 160 1.37 -2.76 29.13
CA THR A 160 0.28 -1.78 29.21
C THR A 160 0.33 -1.03 30.53
N ALA A 161 0.58 -1.70 31.66
CA ALA A 161 0.72 -1.08 32.98
C ALA A 161 1.83 -0.01 33.04
N ARG A 162 2.93 -0.22 32.30
CA ARG A 162 4.06 0.72 32.24
C ARG A 162 3.80 1.93 31.34
N ASP A 163 2.86 1.83 30.41
CA ASP A 163 2.49 2.89 29.48
C ASP A 163 1.06 3.38 29.75
N GLY A 164 0.92 4.55 30.40
CA GLY A 164 -0.37 5.15 30.72
C GLY A 164 -1.21 5.58 29.50
N GLU A 165 -0.60 5.69 28.31
CA GLU A 165 -1.29 6.03 27.06
C GLU A 165 -1.59 4.78 26.20
N ALA A 166 -1.30 3.58 26.69
CA ALA A 166 -1.56 2.33 25.96
C ALA A 166 -3.01 1.82 26.13
N LEU A 167 -3.58 1.30 25.05
CA LEU A 167 -4.76 0.45 25.05
C LEU A 167 -4.33 -1.00 24.84
N LEU A 168 -4.76 -1.92 25.72
CA LEU A 168 -4.56 -3.35 25.55
C LEU A 168 -5.72 -3.95 24.75
N LEU A 169 -5.42 -4.65 23.67
CA LEU A 169 -6.37 -5.47 22.93
C LEU A 169 -5.94 -6.94 22.94
N PHE A 170 -6.77 -7.80 23.52
CA PHE A 170 -6.70 -9.23 23.20
C PHE A 170 -7.41 -9.44 21.86
N SER A 171 -6.75 -10.01 20.87
CA SER A 171 -7.26 -10.15 19.50
C SER A 171 -7.33 -11.62 19.14
N GLY A 172 -8.45 -12.07 18.56
CA GLY A 172 -8.64 -13.44 18.13
C GLY A 172 -10.10 -13.88 18.26
N GLY A 173 -10.64 -14.44 17.19
CA GLY A 173 -12.06 -14.77 17.06
C GLY A 173 -12.42 -16.22 17.37
N GLU A 174 -13.65 -16.58 17.01
CA GLU A 174 -14.20 -17.94 17.17
C GLU A 174 -13.70 -18.88 16.06
N THR A 175 -12.41 -19.24 16.09
CA THR A 175 -11.77 -20.05 15.04
C THR A 175 -11.94 -21.56 15.24
N ARG A 176 -12.43 -21.98 16.42
CA ARG A 176 -12.49 -23.38 16.85
C ARG A 176 -13.93 -23.83 17.08
N LYS A 177 -14.50 -24.54 16.11
CA LYS A 177 -15.87 -25.07 16.19
C LYS A 177 -16.10 -25.89 17.46
N ASP A 178 -15.13 -26.70 17.86
CA ASP A 178 -15.26 -27.62 18.99
C ASP A 178 -14.97 -26.95 20.35
N ALA A 179 -14.50 -25.69 20.37
CA ALA A 179 -14.30 -24.92 21.60
C ALA A 179 -15.60 -24.23 22.09
N GLY A 180 -16.68 -24.29 21.28
CA GLY A 180 -17.95 -23.61 21.53
C GLY A 180 -17.94 -22.14 21.07
N PRO A 181 -18.99 -21.36 21.39
CA PRO A 181 -19.13 -19.96 21.00
C PRO A 181 -18.26 -19.07 21.90
N ARG A 182 -16.94 -19.24 21.79
CA ARG A 182 -15.94 -18.51 22.59
C ARG A 182 -14.81 -18.07 21.68
N SER A 183 -14.55 -16.77 21.68
CA SER A 183 -13.41 -16.21 20.97
C SER A 183 -12.12 -16.42 21.77
N GLU A 184 -11.00 -16.51 21.07
CA GLU A 184 -9.69 -16.60 21.70
C GLU A 184 -9.42 -15.37 22.58
N ALA A 185 -9.80 -14.17 22.11
CA ALA A 185 -9.68 -12.92 22.85
C ALA A 185 -10.44 -12.90 24.18
N GLN A 186 -11.72 -13.33 24.18
CA GLN A 186 -12.50 -13.45 25.42
C GLN A 186 -11.87 -14.44 26.40
N SER A 187 -11.32 -15.53 25.88
CA SER A 187 -10.69 -16.53 26.71
C SER A 187 -9.45 -15.98 27.42
N TYR A 188 -8.64 -15.16 26.72
CA TYR A 188 -7.46 -14.50 27.28
C TYR A 188 -7.84 -13.45 28.33
N TRP A 189 -8.89 -12.65 28.04
CA TRP A 189 -9.47 -11.72 29.02
C TRP A 189 -9.87 -12.42 30.32
N THR A 190 -10.61 -13.52 30.18
CA THR A 190 -11.12 -14.30 31.32
C THR A 190 -9.97 -14.87 32.15
N VAL A 191 -8.92 -15.36 31.50
CA VAL A 191 -7.71 -15.84 32.18
C VAL A 191 -7.05 -14.71 32.99
N ALA A 192 -6.84 -13.54 32.37
CA ALA A 192 -6.27 -12.38 33.04
C ALA A 192 -7.08 -11.93 34.26
N GLU A 193 -8.41 -11.91 34.12
CA GLU A 193 -9.33 -11.57 35.20
C GLU A 193 -9.28 -12.60 36.34
N SER A 194 -9.32 -13.90 36.00
CA SER A 194 -9.26 -14.99 37.00
C SER A 194 -7.96 -14.98 37.82
N LYS A 195 -6.87 -14.46 37.23
CA LYS A 195 -5.57 -14.32 37.87
C LYS A 195 -5.40 -13.01 38.64
N GLY A 196 -6.35 -12.08 38.52
CA GLY A 196 -6.25 -10.74 39.09
C GLY A 196 -5.09 -9.92 38.50
N TRP A 197 -4.64 -10.24 37.28
CA TRP A 197 -3.45 -9.63 36.70
C TRP A 197 -3.63 -8.17 36.32
N PHE A 198 -4.88 -7.74 36.08
CA PHE A 198 -5.13 -6.33 35.79
C PHE A 198 -4.69 -5.39 36.92
N GLY A 199 -4.67 -5.84 38.18
CA GLY A 199 -4.39 -5.05 39.39
C GLY A 199 -5.65 -4.58 40.14
N LYS A 200 -5.52 -3.98 41.34
CA LYS A 200 -6.64 -3.39 42.12
C LYS A 200 -6.90 -1.93 41.72
N GLU A 201 -8.18 -1.50 41.78
CA GLU A 201 -8.79 -0.16 41.48
C GLU A 201 -7.94 0.88 40.72
N GLU A 202 -8.44 1.32 39.54
CA GLU A 202 -7.76 2.13 38.48
C GLU A 202 -6.68 1.40 37.67
N SER A 203 -6.63 0.09 37.81
CA SER A 203 -5.70 -0.79 37.14
C SER A 203 -6.00 -0.93 35.64
N VAL A 204 -5.06 -1.51 34.89
CA VAL A 204 -5.03 -1.63 33.40
C VAL A 204 -6.36 -2.11 32.77
N LYS A 205 -7.22 -2.76 33.56
CA LYS A 205 -8.54 -3.26 33.18
C LYS A 205 -9.40 -2.27 32.39
N TRP A 206 -9.49 -1.01 32.82
CA TRP A 206 -10.41 -0.04 32.18
C TRP A 206 -10.04 0.30 30.74
N ARG A 207 -8.76 0.11 30.38
CA ARG A 207 -8.17 0.33 29.05
C ARG A 207 -7.68 -0.97 28.42
N SER A 208 -8.28 -2.08 28.83
CA SER A 208 -8.11 -3.38 28.21
C SER A 208 -9.44 -3.76 27.56
N LEU A 209 -9.42 -4.25 26.32
CA LEU A 209 -10.62 -4.66 25.58
C LEU A 209 -10.31 -5.89 24.70
N THR A 210 -11.34 -6.41 24.04
CA THR A 210 -11.24 -7.53 23.09
C THR A 210 -11.50 -7.09 21.65
N GLU A 211 -10.85 -7.79 20.72
CA GLU A 211 -11.14 -7.85 19.28
C GLU A 211 -11.40 -9.33 18.96
N GLU A 212 -12.59 -9.65 18.45
CA GLU A 212 -13.09 -11.04 18.46
C GLU A 212 -13.40 -11.60 17.06
N HIS A 213 -12.92 -10.95 16.00
CA HIS A 213 -13.21 -11.34 14.63
C HIS A 213 -11.99 -11.88 13.88
N ALA A 214 -10.78 -11.67 14.40
CA ALA A 214 -9.58 -12.11 13.74
C ALA A 214 -9.49 -13.64 13.64
N ARG A 215 -9.19 -14.16 12.45
CA ARG A 215 -9.09 -15.61 12.18
C ARG A 215 -7.65 -16.07 11.97
N ASP A 216 -6.75 -15.14 11.73
CA ASP A 216 -5.32 -15.40 11.55
C ASP A 216 -4.47 -14.26 12.12
N SER A 217 -3.15 -14.40 12.00
CA SER A 217 -2.18 -13.43 12.48
C SER A 217 -2.24 -12.07 11.78
N PHE A 218 -2.62 -12.03 10.50
CA PHE A 218 -2.75 -10.77 9.77
C PHE A 218 -4.01 -10.02 10.21
N GLU A 219 -5.13 -10.73 10.35
CA GLU A 219 -6.38 -10.17 10.86
C GLU A 219 -6.23 -9.71 12.31
N ASN A 220 -5.48 -10.43 13.15
CA ASN A 220 -5.20 -9.99 14.53
C ASN A 220 -4.62 -8.57 14.55
N LEU A 221 -3.60 -8.32 13.73
CA LEU A 221 -2.99 -6.99 13.63
C LEU A 221 -3.95 -5.97 13.00
N LEU A 222 -4.54 -6.30 11.86
CA LEU A 222 -5.38 -5.37 11.10
C LEU A 222 -6.62 -4.97 11.91
N PHE A 223 -7.35 -5.94 12.47
CA PHE A 223 -8.55 -5.68 13.24
C PHE A 223 -8.25 -5.03 14.58
N SER A 224 -7.11 -5.31 15.22
CA SER A 224 -6.68 -4.57 16.41
C SER A 224 -6.44 -3.09 16.09
N VAL A 225 -5.84 -2.77 14.95
CA VAL A 225 -5.65 -1.37 14.51
C VAL A 225 -6.97 -0.70 14.18
N CYS A 226 -7.90 -1.39 13.50
CA CYS A 226 -9.25 -0.89 13.25
C CYS A 226 -10.00 -0.62 14.56
N ARG A 227 -9.98 -1.60 15.48
CA ARG A 227 -10.62 -1.52 16.79
C ARG A 227 -10.04 -0.39 17.63
N PHE A 228 -8.73 -0.18 17.59
CA PHE A 228 -8.10 0.97 18.24
C PHE A 228 -8.65 2.30 17.71
N ARG A 229 -8.81 2.45 16.39
CA ARG A 229 -9.39 3.66 15.80
C ARG A 229 -10.86 3.85 16.18
N GLU A 230 -11.67 2.79 16.18
CA GLU A 230 -13.07 2.86 16.64
C GLU A 230 -13.19 3.41 18.07
N LEU A 231 -12.21 3.09 18.92
CA LEU A 231 -12.23 3.41 20.35
C LEU A 231 -11.60 4.75 20.70
N THR A 232 -10.64 5.22 19.89
CA THR A 232 -9.83 6.42 20.18
C THR A 232 -10.01 7.55 19.15
N GLY A 233 -10.62 7.26 18.00
CA GLY A 233 -10.74 8.19 16.87
C GLY A 233 -9.46 8.35 16.05
N THR A 234 -8.33 7.80 16.51
CA THR A 234 -7.04 7.95 15.83
C THR A 234 -6.38 6.59 15.61
N TYR A 235 -5.45 6.51 14.67
CA TYR A 235 -4.61 5.32 14.52
C TYR A 235 -3.49 5.33 15.57
N PRO A 236 -3.03 4.16 16.05
CA PRO A 236 -2.00 4.09 17.07
C PRO A 236 -0.68 4.69 16.57
N HIS A 237 0.06 5.33 17.48
CA HIS A 237 1.39 5.87 17.23
C HIS A 237 2.44 4.76 17.28
N ASN A 238 2.34 3.91 18.30
CA ASN A 238 3.17 2.73 18.47
C ASN A 238 2.29 1.49 18.59
N ILE A 239 2.77 0.37 18.07
CA ILE A 239 2.13 -0.94 18.23
C ILE A 239 3.17 -1.87 18.86
N THR A 240 2.80 -2.50 19.97
CA THR A 240 3.54 -3.59 20.61
C THR A 240 2.73 -4.86 20.45
N GLU A 241 3.37 -5.91 19.94
CA GLU A 241 2.68 -7.14 19.54
C GLU A 241 3.25 -8.32 20.31
N LEU A 242 2.37 -9.09 20.94
CA LEU A 242 2.70 -10.34 21.62
C LEU A 242 2.00 -11.48 20.90
N MET A 243 2.77 -12.28 20.18
CA MET A 243 2.25 -13.32 19.28
C MET A 243 3.17 -14.55 19.25
N MET A 244 2.62 -15.69 18.86
CA MET A 244 3.37 -16.95 18.71
C MET A 244 4.47 -16.85 17.65
N GLU A 245 5.63 -17.47 17.94
CA GLU A 245 6.90 -17.37 17.20
C GLU A 245 6.83 -17.69 15.69
N VAL A 246 5.84 -18.48 15.28
CA VAL A 246 5.70 -18.99 13.90
C VAL A 246 5.45 -17.87 12.85
N SER A 247 5.11 -16.65 13.27
CA SER A 247 4.61 -15.61 12.36
C SER A 247 5.51 -14.37 12.19
N TYR A 248 6.70 -14.33 12.80
CA TYR A 248 7.47 -13.08 12.99
C TYR A 248 8.00 -12.42 11.69
N GLN A 249 8.09 -13.14 10.58
CA GLN A 249 8.74 -12.61 9.36
C GLN A 249 7.89 -11.66 8.51
N LEU A 250 6.56 -11.74 8.56
CA LEU A 250 5.65 -10.91 7.74
C LEU A 250 5.12 -9.68 8.48
N ILE A 251 5.18 -9.71 9.81
CA ILE A 251 4.50 -8.75 10.67
C ILE A 251 5.06 -7.32 10.59
N PRO A 252 6.39 -7.09 10.66
CA PRO A 252 6.92 -5.71 10.55
C PRO A 252 6.66 -5.08 9.18
N MET A 253 6.43 -5.90 8.15
CA MET A 253 6.01 -5.43 6.83
C MET A 253 4.53 -5.07 6.85
N CYS A 254 3.67 -5.93 7.39
CA CYS A 254 2.24 -5.66 7.56
C CYS A 254 1.97 -4.40 8.41
N GLN A 255 2.65 -4.25 9.54
CA GLN A 255 2.55 -3.07 10.41
C GLN A 255 2.88 -1.77 9.65
N ARG A 256 3.98 -1.77 8.88
CA ARG A 256 4.38 -0.63 8.05
C ARG A 256 3.39 -0.33 6.93
N ILE A 257 2.86 -1.37 6.28
CA ILE A 257 1.84 -1.21 5.22
C ILE A 257 0.56 -0.63 5.83
N ILE A 258 0.14 -1.14 6.98
CA ILE A 258 -1.08 -0.72 7.67
C ILE A 258 -0.96 0.75 8.08
N LEU A 259 0.12 1.11 8.78
CA LEU A 259 0.33 2.49 9.23
C LEU A 259 0.57 3.49 8.08
N ARG A 260 1.04 3.04 6.91
CA ARG A 260 1.20 3.88 5.70
C ARG A 260 -0.09 4.03 4.90
N ASN A 261 -1.00 3.04 4.98
CA ASN A 261 -2.25 3.01 4.22
C ASN A 261 -3.46 3.19 5.13
N LYS A 262 -3.37 4.08 6.13
CA LYS A 262 -4.46 4.45 7.04
C LYS A 262 -5.75 4.81 6.28
N GLU A 263 -5.62 5.41 5.10
CA GLU A 263 -6.75 5.75 4.22
C GLU A 263 -7.49 4.51 3.67
N ILE A 264 -6.76 3.45 3.33
CA ILE A 264 -7.35 2.19 2.83
C ILE A 264 -8.01 1.42 3.99
N ILE A 265 -7.44 1.48 5.18
CA ILE A 265 -7.96 0.79 6.37
C ILE A 265 -9.23 1.45 6.90
N ALA A 266 -9.43 2.75 6.66
CA ALA A 266 -10.68 3.42 6.99
C ALA A 266 -11.90 2.81 6.28
N LEU A 267 -11.69 1.99 5.24
CA LEU A 267 -12.72 1.26 4.51
C LEU A 267 -12.97 -0.16 5.05
N TRP A 268 -12.16 -0.62 6.02
CA TRP A 268 -12.16 -2.01 6.50
C TRP A 268 -13.03 -2.27 7.74
N LYS A 269 -13.91 -1.33 8.11
CA LYS A 269 -15.10 -1.59 8.93
C LYS A 269 -16.10 -0.44 8.82
#